data_AF-A0A5B8HZ45-F1
#
_entry.id   AF-A0A5B8HZ45-F1
#
_cell.length_a   1.000
_cell.length_b   1.000
_cell.length_c   1.000
_cell.angle_alpha   90.00
_cell.angle_beta   90.00
_cell.angle_gamma   90.00
#
_symmetry.space_group_name_H-M   'P 1'
#
loop_
_entity.id
_entity.type
_entity.pdbx_description
1 polymer ?
#
loop_
_entity_poly.entity_id
_entity_poly.type
_entity_poly.pdbx_seq_one_letter_code
_entity_poly.pdbx_strand_id
1 'polypeptide(L)'
;MNPEYTNQEIQALVLAVLETADDNLVLPIVQLGHPVLRQQAVAYTGQLDQPLLEQLLSAMRQTMYHAPGVGLAAPQVGIPLQIAVLEDLYPVPEEIAAEREREPLEYFEIFNPSYAATTDREAVFYEGCLSFEGFQGVVTRPADITATYEDRDGAQHSREFSGWQARIVQHETDHLSGVVYVDKSETRSLINEQELWRHESLDVETAKKVLNF
;
A
#
# COMPACT_ATOMS: atom_id res chain seq x y z
N MET A 1 14.26 18.38 -1.33
CA MET A 1 14.04 18.78 0.08
C MET A 1 12.61 18.42 0.38
N ASN A 2 12.38 17.46 1.29
CA ASN A 2 11.04 17.29 1.84
C ASN A 2 10.66 18.59 2.55
N PRO A 3 9.44 19.13 2.37
CA PRO A 3 8.99 20.21 3.22
C PRO A 3 9.07 19.75 4.68
N GLU A 4 9.78 20.51 5.52
CA GLU A 4 9.78 20.27 6.96
C GLU A 4 8.39 20.63 7.49
N TYR A 5 7.53 19.63 7.65
CA TYR A 5 6.23 19.83 8.29
C TYR A 5 6.41 19.95 9.80
N THR A 6 5.88 21.02 10.38
CA THR A 6 5.70 21.14 11.83
C THR A 6 4.56 20.23 12.30
N ASN A 7 4.55 19.87 13.59
CA ASN A 7 3.45 19.08 14.17
C ASN A 7 2.09 19.78 13.99
N GLN A 8 2.05 21.11 14.07
CA GLN A 8 0.83 21.89 13.87
C GLN A 8 0.32 21.81 12.43
N GLU A 9 1.22 21.87 11.44
CA GLU A 9 0.85 21.70 10.03
C GLU A 9 0.34 20.29 9.75
N ILE A 10 0.98 19.25 10.31
CA ILE A 10 0.50 17.87 10.20
C ILE A 10 -0.91 17.72 10.81
N GLN A 11 -1.14 18.23 12.01
CA GLN A 11 -2.46 18.16 12.65
C GLN A 11 -3.52 18.90 11.84
N ALA A 12 -3.19 20.09 11.33
CA ALA A 12 -4.10 20.85 10.47
C ALA A 12 -4.43 20.11 9.17
N LEU A 13 -3.43 19.45 8.55
CA LEU A 13 -3.64 18.62 7.36
C LEU A 13 -4.54 17.41 7.66
N VAL A 14 -4.31 16.71 8.77
CA VAL A 14 -5.14 15.56 9.16
C VAL A 14 -6.59 15.99 9.42
N LEU A 15 -6.80 17.09 10.14
CA LEU A 15 -8.14 17.63 10.36
C LEU A 15 -8.81 18.02 9.04
N ALA A 16 -8.10 18.73 8.16
CA ALA A 16 -8.65 19.15 6.87
C ALA A 16 -9.01 17.95 5.97
N VAL A 17 -8.20 16.88 5.98
CA VAL A 17 -8.51 15.64 5.24
C VAL A 17 -9.73 14.94 5.86
N LEU A 18 -9.80 14.82 7.19
CA LEU A 18 -10.95 14.23 7.87
C LEU A 18 -12.26 14.98 7.59
N GLU A 19 -12.22 16.31 7.44
CA GLU A 19 -13.38 17.12 7.03
C GLU A 19 -13.89 16.80 5.61
N THR A 20 -13.06 16.16 4.76
CA THR A 20 -13.47 15.72 3.42
C THR A 20 -14.10 14.33 3.38
N ALA A 21 -14.12 13.63 4.52
CA ALA A 21 -14.72 12.31 4.60
C ALA A 21 -16.22 12.36 4.29
N ASP A 22 -16.73 11.35 3.60
CA ASP A 22 -18.18 11.21 3.38
C ASP A 22 -18.91 10.70 4.64
N ASP A 23 -20.22 10.48 4.54
CA ASP A 23 -21.06 9.98 5.65
C ASP A 23 -20.61 8.59 6.18
N ASN A 24 -19.82 7.84 5.42
CA ASN A 24 -19.26 6.53 5.79
C ASN A 24 -17.81 6.62 6.28
N LEU A 25 -17.29 7.83 6.52
CA LEU A 25 -15.91 8.08 6.91
C LEU A 25 -14.88 7.71 5.81
N VAL A 26 -15.29 7.74 4.54
CA VAL A 26 -14.41 7.44 3.40
C VAL A 26 -13.70 8.70 2.95
N LEU A 27 -12.37 8.67 2.93
CA LEU A 27 -11.51 9.74 2.47
C LEU A 27 -11.31 9.68 0.95
N PRO A 28 -11.16 10.83 0.27
CA PRO A 28 -10.74 10.85 -1.11
C PRO A 28 -9.32 10.30 -1.26
N ILE A 29 -9.14 9.31 -2.13
CA ILE A 29 -7.83 8.77 -2.46
C ILE A 29 -7.17 9.65 -3.52
N VAL A 30 -6.01 10.22 -3.21
CA VAL A 30 -5.25 11.03 -4.15
C VAL A 30 -4.68 10.15 -5.26
N GLN A 31 -4.71 10.66 -6.49
CA GLN A 31 -4.25 9.94 -7.67
C GLN A 31 -2.82 10.31 -8.07
N LEU A 32 -2.16 9.40 -8.78
CA LEU A 32 -0.80 9.55 -9.30
C LEU A 32 -0.69 10.86 -10.09
N GLY A 33 0.32 11.66 -9.74
CA GLY A 33 0.46 13.05 -10.17
C GLY A 33 0.31 14.04 -9.00
N HIS A 34 -0.40 13.65 -7.93
CA HIS A 34 -0.38 14.41 -6.69
C HIS A 34 1.02 14.32 -6.04
N PRO A 35 1.69 15.44 -5.70
CA PRO A 35 3.07 15.43 -5.22
C PRO A 35 3.30 14.63 -3.93
N VAL A 36 2.28 14.48 -3.08
CA VAL A 36 2.39 13.74 -1.81
C VAL A 36 2.81 12.27 -2.03
N LEU A 37 2.39 11.65 -3.15
CA LEU A 37 2.72 10.26 -3.48
C LEU A 37 4.17 10.08 -3.94
N ARG A 38 4.88 11.18 -4.18
CA ARG A 38 6.28 11.22 -4.64
C ARG A 38 7.23 11.79 -3.60
N GLN A 39 6.70 12.21 -2.45
CA GLN A 39 7.49 12.72 -1.34
C GLN A 39 7.73 11.59 -0.35
N GLN A 40 8.94 11.54 0.19
CA GLN A 40 9.20 10.67 1.34
C GLN A 40 8.42 11.24 2.54
N ALA A 41 7.54 10.43 3.11
CA ALA A 41 6.70 10.83 4.23
C ALA A 41 7.53 11.07 5.50
N VAL A 42 7.01 11.92 6.38
CA VAL A 42 7.62 12.26 7.67
C VAL A 42 7.43 11.09 8.63
N ALA A 43 8.50 10.70 9.32
CA ALA A 43 8.42 9.67 10.35
C ALA A 43 7.42 10.08 11.44
N TYR A 44 6.53 9.17 11.82
CA TYR A 44 5.61 9.39 12.92
C TYR A 44 6.35 9.33 14.25
N THR A 45 6.31 10.42 15.03
CA THR A 45 6.94 10.51 16.35
C THR A 45 5.96 11.05 17.39
N GLY A 46 4.66 10.84 17.17
CA GLY A 46 3.58 11.38 18.03
C GLY A 46 3.10 12.77 17.61
N GLN A 47 3.05 13.07 16.31
CA GLN A 47 2.51 14.36 15.82
C GLN A 47 1.00 14.49 16.07
N LEU A 48 0.28 13.38 16.20
CA LEU A 48 -1.16 13.34 16.44
C LEU A 48 -1.41 12.92 17.89
N ASP A 49 -2.39 13.56 18.53
CA ASP A 49 -2.89 13.02 19.79
C ASP A 49 -3.71 11.74 19.55
N GLN A 50 -3.96 10.99 20.62
CA GLN A 50 -4.61 9.68 20.52
C GLN A 50 -6.01 9.75 19.86
N PRO A 51 -6.89 10.72 20.19
CA PRO A 51 -8.17 10.86 19.52
C PRO A 51 -8.05 11.12 18.01
N LEU A 52 -7.15 12.02 17.59
CA LEU A 52 -6.98 12.35 16.17
C LEU A 52 -6.34 11.21 15.39
N LEU A 53 -5.38 10.48 16.01
CA LEU A 53 -4.80 9.29 15.43
C LEU A 53 -5.86 8.21 15.19
N GLU A 54 -6.71 7.92 16.18
CA GLU A 54 -7.78 6.92 16.05
C GLU A 54 -8.77 7.28 14.92
N GLN A 55 -9.12 8.57 14.79
CA GLN A 55 -9.98 9.03 13.70
C GLN A 55 -9.32 8.82 12.34
N LEU A 56 -8.04 9.17 12.19
CA LEU A 56 -7.28 8.97 10.96
C LEU A 56 -7.20 7.49 10.58
N LEU A 57 -6.82 6.62 11.52
CA LEU A 57 -6.68 5.17 11.27
C LEU A 57 -8.03 4.54 10.90
N SER A 58 -9.10 4.91 11.59
CA SER A 58 -10.45 4.45 11.28
C SER A 58 -10.88 4.90 9.87
N ALA A 59 -10.65 6.16 9.53
CA ALA A 59 -10.99 6.69 8.20
C ALA A 59 -10.16 6.02 7.09
N MET A 60 -8.86 5.80 7.30
CA MET A 60 -7.99 5.07 6.37
C MET A 60 -8.48 3.63 6.18
N ARG A 61 -8.84 2.93 7.27
CA ARG A 61 -9.36 1.57 7.21
C ARG A 61 -10.70 1.50 6.45
N GLN A 62 -11.64 2.41 6.71
CA GLN A 62 -12.91 2.47 5.97
C GLN A 62 -12.69 2.79 4.49
N THR A 63 -11.79 3.72 4.20
CA THR A 63 -11.40 4.07 2.82
C THR A 63 -10.83 2.86 2.07
N MET A 64 -9.94 2.12 2.71
CA MET A 64 -9.37 0.88 2.17
C MET A 64 -10.48 -0.13 1.82
N TYR A 65 -11.45 -0.36 2.71
CA TYR A 65 -12.55 -1.31 2.44
C TYR A 65 -13.50 -0.85 1.33
N HIS A 66 -13.81 0.44 1.27
CA HIS A 66 -14.68 1.00 0.24
C HIS A 66 -14.03 1.01 -1.15
N ALA A 67 -12.70 1.07 -1.21
CA ALA A 67 -11.91 1.01 -2.44
C ALA A 67 -11.41 -0.41 -2.79
N PRO A 68 -12.13 -1.46 -2.35
CA PRO A 68 -11.66 -2.84 -2.14
C PRO A 68 -10.14 -3.10 -2.07
N GLY A 69 -9.41 -2.32 -1.28
CA GLY A 69 -7.97 -2.46 -1.08
C GLY A 69 -7.60 -3.44 0.04
N VAL A 70 -6.34 -3.90 0.01
CA VAL A 70 -5.73 -4.75 1.06
C VAL A 70 -4.67 -4.02 1.89
N GLY A 71 -4.41 -2.76 1.54
CA GLY A 71 -3.52 -1.84 2.20
C GLY A 71 -3.85 -0.41 1.80
N LEU A 72 -3.55 0.54 2.69
CA LEU A 72 -3.63 1.97 2.40
C LEU A 72 -2.61 2.75 3.24
N ALA A 73 -1.72 3.45 2.56
CA ALA A 73 -0.74 4.34 3.16
C ALA A 73 -1.30 5.76 3.33
N ALA A 74 -0.92 6.45 4.41
CA ALA A 74 -1.39 7.82 4.71
C ALA A 74 -1.15 8.83 3.57
N PRO A 75 -0.04 8.77 2.79
CA PRO A 75 0.12 9.61 1.60
C PRO A 75 -1.00 9.46 0.58
N GLN A 76 -1.63 8.29 0.47
CA GLN A 76 -2.73 8.04 -0.46
C GLN A 76 -4.02 8.79 -0.09
N VAL A 77 -4.13 9.29 1.13
CA VAL A 77 -5.21 10.19 1.55
C VAL A 77 -4.71 11.63 1.78
N GLY A 78 -3.52 11.96 1.25
CA GLY A 78 -2.95 13.31 1.33
C GLY A 78 -2.16 13.61 2.60
N ILE A 79 -1.96 12.63 3.50
CA ILE A 79 -1.26 12.83 4.77
C ILE A 79 0.21 12.38 4.65
N PRO A 80 1.19 13.29 4.81
CA PRO A 80 2.61 12.98 4.59
C PRO A 80 3.25 12.32 5.83
N LEU A 81 2.62 11.31 6.42
CA LEU A 81 3.14 10.55 7.57
C LEU A 81 3.47 9.11 7.19
N GLN A 82 4.50 8.54 7.83
CA GLN A 82 4.87 7.12 7.69
C GLN A 82 3.91 6.21 8.48
N ILE A 83 2.67 6.11 8.02
CA ILE A 83 1.60 5.29 8.60
C ILE A 83 0.92 4.54 7.46
N ALA A 84 0.70 3.24 7.62
CA ALA A 84 -0.15 2.47 6.74
C ALA A 84 -1.04 1.50 7.52
N VAL A 85 -2.22 1.23 6.98
CA VAL A 85 -3.15 0.20 7.45
C VAL A 85 -3.16 -0.96 6.47
N LEU A 86 -3.27 -2.19 6.97
CA LEU A 86 -3.24 -3.40 6.16
C LEU A 86 -4.28 -4.39 6.67
N GLU A 87 -5.03 -5.00 5.76
CA GLU A 87 -5.88 -6.16 6.05
C GLU A 87 -6.21 -6.87 4.73
N ASP A 88 -6.16 -8.20 4.72
CA ASP A 88 -6.58 -9.00 3.58
C ASP A 88 -7.40 -10.21 4.03
N LEU A 89 -8.72 -10.05 4.05
CA LEU A 89 -9.68 -11.11 4.37
C LEU A 89 -10.58 -11.46 3.17
N TYR A 90 -10.23 -11.00 1.97
CA TYR A 90 -11.05 -11.23 0.78
C TYR A 90 -11.00 -12.72 0.40
N PRO A 91 -12.17 -13.35 0.16
CA PRO A 91 -12.18 -14.72 -0.32
C PRO A 91 -11.63 -14.76 -1.75
N VAL A 92 -10.72 -15.69 -1.98
CA VAL A 92 -10.18 -16.00 -3.31
C VAL A 92 -10.27 -17.50 -3.59
N PRO A 93 -10.42 -17.91 -4.87
CA PRO A 93 -10.32 -19.31 -5.25
C PRO A 93 -9.02 -19.93 -4.73
N GLU A 94 -9.10 -21.16 -4.20
CA GLU A 94 -7.97 -21.86 -3.58
C GLU A 94 -6.76 -21.99 -4.51
N GLU A 95 -6.98 -22.20 -5.80
CA GLU A 95 -5.92 -22.26 -6.81
C GLU A 95 -5.16 -20.93 -6.93
N ILE A 96 -5.88 -19.80 -6.95
CA ILE A 96 -5.27 -18.45 -7.00
C ILE A 96 -4.56 -18.14 -5.68
N ALA A 97 -5.14 -18.55 -4.55
CA ALA A 97 -4.53 -18.38 -3.24
C ALA A 97 -3.21 -19.14 -3.14
N ALA A 98 -3.19 -20.40 -3.59
CA ALA A 98 -2.01 -21.24 -3.62
C ALA A 98 -0.92 -20.70 -4.56
N GLU A 99 -1.29 -20.25 -5.76
CA GLU A 99 -0.35 -19.64 -6.72
C GLU A 99 0.34 -18.40 -6.14
N ARG A 100 -0.42 -17.56 -5.41
CA ARG A 100 0.07 -16.30 -4.85
C ARG A 100 0.62 -16.43 -3.43
N GLU A 101 0.58 -17.62 -2.84
CA GLU A 101 0.84 -17.83 -1.41
C GLU A 101 0.08 -16.81 -0.56
N ARG A 102 -1.22 -16.65 -0.87
CA ARG A 102 -2.09 -15.63 -0.26
C ARG A 102 -2.88 -16.25 0.87
N GLU A 103 -2.45 -15.95 2.08
CA GLU A 103 -3.14 -16.29 3.32
C GLU A 103 -3.86 -15.07 3.92
N PRO A 104 -4.92 -15.25 4.72
CA PRO A 104 -5.58 -14.16 5.41
C PRO A 104 -4.61 -13.30 6.22
N LEU A 105 -4.68 -11.99 6.04
CA LEU A 105 -3.91 -11.00 6.78
C LEU A 105 -4.86 -10.25 7.70
N GLU A 106 -4.83 -10.56 8.99
CA GLU A 106 -5.61 -9.81 9.99
C GLU A 106 -5.18 -8.35 10.04
N TYR A 107 -6.10 -7.46 10.42
CA TYR A 107 -5.84 -6.03 10.48
C TYR A 107 -4.68 -5.67 11.40
N PHE A 108 -3.79 -4.84 10.90
CA PHE A 108 -2.77 -4.18 11.70
C PHE A 108 -2.34 -2.86 11.05
N GLU A 109 -1.64 -2.08 11.84
CA GLU A 109 -1.08 -0.79 11.47
C GLU A 109 0.43 -0.88 11.54
N ILE A 110 1.10 -0.22 10.61
CA ILE A 110 2.56 -0.09 10.63
C ILE A 110 2.93 1.38 10.64
N PHE A 111 3.81 1.73 11.57
CA PHE A 111 4.38 3.06 11.70
C PHE A 111 5.88 2.97 11.42
N ASN A 112 6.40 3.94 10.67
CA ASN A 112 7.81 4.02 10.31
C ASN A 112 8.42 2.70 9.77
N PRO A 113 7.73 1.96 8.88
CA PRO A 113 8.17 0.62 8.51
C PRO A 113 9.41 0.64 7.62
N SER A 114 10.15 -0.46 7.70
CA SER A 114 11.20 -0.85 6.74
C SER A 114 11.14 -2.36 6.53
N TYR A 115 11.72 -2.85 5.44
CA TYR A 115 11.79 -4.28 5.19
C TYR A 115 13.13 -4.68 4.55
N ALA A 116 13.50 -5.95 4.74
CA ALA A 116 14.65 -6.56 4.09
C ALA A 116 14.27 -7.96 3.56
N ALA A 117 14.77 -8.32 2.39
CA ALA A 117 14.64 -9.67 1.86
C ALA A 117 15.37 -10.67 2.77
N THR A 118 14.75 -11.81 3.05
CA THR A 118 15.36 -12.89 3.85
C THR A 118 15.91 -14.01 2.98
N THR A 119 15.49 -14.08 1.72
CA THR A 119 15.92 -15.06 0.72
C THR A 119 16.10 -14.36 -0.64
N ASP A 120 16.72 -15.06 -1.59
CA ASP A 120 16.78 -14.61 -3.00
C ASP A 120 15.52 -14.99 -3.80
N ARG A 121 14.47 -15.49 -3.13
CA ARG A 121 13.23 -15.90 -3.78
C ARG A 121 12.44 -14.68 -4.23
N GLU A 122 12.00 -14.69 -5.47
CA GLU A 122 11.18 -13.64 -6.05
C GLU A 122 9.75 -14.11 -6.32
N ALA A 123 8.80 -13.20 -6.16
CA ALA A 123 7.43 -13.34 -6.59
C ALA A 123 7.19 -12.32 -7.72
N VAL A 124 6.51 -12.74 -8.80
CA VAL A 124 6.25 -11.89 -9.96
C VAL A 124 4.77 -11.94 -10.30
N PHE A 125 4.06 -10.84 -10.04
CA PHE A 125 2.62 -10.75 -10.22
C PHE A 125 2.22 -9.36 -10.72
N TYR A 126 1.01 -9.26 -11.27
CA TYR A 126 0.38 -7.97 -11.50
C TYR A 126 0.06 -7.30 -10.15
N GLU A 127 0.44 -6.04 -10.02
CA GLU A 127 0.03 -5.13 -8.95
C GLU A 127 -0.86 -4.02 -9.51
N GLY A 128 -1.89 -3.66 -8.75
CA GLY A 128 -2.62 -2.41 -8.91
C GLY A 128 -2.39 -1.52 -7.70
N CYS A 129 -2.90 -0.28 -7.75
CA CYS A 129 -2.85 0.64 -6.64
C CYS A 129 -4.08 1.53 -6.66
N LEU A 130 -4.66 1.81 -5.50
CA LEU A 130 -5.81 2.70 -5.35
C LEU A 130 -5.51 4.14 -5.82
N SER A 131 -4.23 4.54 -5.79
CA SER A 131 -3.74 5.82 -6.27
C SER A 131 -3.30 5.81 -7.75
N PHE A 132 -3.45 4.69 -8.46
CA PHE A 132 -3.28 4.66 -9.92
C PHE A 132 -4.38 3.78 -10.52
N GLU A 133 -5.60 4.28 -10.42
CA GLU A 133 -6.83 3.57 -10.75
C GLU A 133 -6.88 3.14 -12.23
N GLY A 134 -7.46 1.97 -12.46
CA GLY A 134 -7.74 1.47 -13.82
C GLY A 134 -6.56 0.77 -14.49
N PHE A 135 -5.39 0.70 -13.85
CA PHE A 135 -4.20 0.07 -14.42
C PHE A 135 -3.51 -0.88 -13.45
N GLN A 136 -2.94 -1.95 -14.01
CA GLN A 136 -2.06 -2.87 -13.33
C GLN A 136 -0.76 -3.04 -14.11
N GLY A 137 0.29 -3.49 -13.45
CA GLY A 137 1.55 -3.84 -14.09
C GLY A 137 2.27 -4.95 -13.35
N VAL A 138 3.07 -5.72 -14.06
CA VAL A 138 3.88 -6.80 -13.50
C VAL A 138 5.02 -6.19 -12.68
N VAL A 139 5.10 -6.60 -11.41
CA VAL A 139 6.13 -6.16 -10.46
C VAL A 139 6.80 -7.39 -9.86
N THR A 140 8.12 -7.42 -9.91
CA THR A 140 8.95 -8.39 -9.20
C THR A 140 9.23 -7.89 -7.78
N ARG A 141 8.99 -8.74 -6.77
CA ARG A 141 9.32 -8.43 -5.37
C ARG A 141 10.01 -9.62 -4.70
N PRO A 142 10.88 -9.39 -3.70
CA PRO A 142 11.24 -10.41 -2.73
C PRO A 142 9.98 -11.11 -2.21
N ALA A 143 9.95 -12.43 -2.33
CA ALA A 143 8.82 -13.26 -1.91
C ALA A 143 8.81 -13.43 -0.38
N ASP A 144 9.97 -13.34 0.26
CA ASP A 144 10.13 -13.45 1.71
C ASP A 144 10.86 -12.23 2.26
N ILE A 145 10.29 -11.59 3.28
CA ILE A 145 10.87 -10.41 3.93
C ILE A 145 10.78 -10.51 5.45
N THR A 146 11.68 -9.80 6.13
CA THR A 146 11.47 -9.35 7.51
C THR A 146 11.10 -7.88 7.46
N ALA A 147 9.94 -7.53 7.99
CA ALA A 147 9.52 -6.14 8.18
C ALA A 147 9.78 -5.70 9.63
N THR A 148 10.33 -4.50 9.80
CA THR A 148 10.51 -3.82 11.08
C THR A 148 9.65 -2.57 11.09
N TYR A 149 8.81 -2.41 12.10
CA TYR A 149 7.86 -1.30 12.20
C TYR A 149 7.49 -1.03 13.66
N GLU A 150 6.91 0.14 13.93
CA GLU A 150 6.31 0.47 15.21
C GLU A 150 4.79 0.25 15.15
N ASP A 151 4.18 -0.08 16.29
CA ASP A 151 2.73 0.05 16.45
C ASP A 151 2.33 1.48 16.88
N ARG A 152 1.03 1.69 17.07
CA ARG A 152 0.45 2.99 17.48
C ARG A 152 0.96 3.51 18.82
N ASP A 153 1.48 2.63 19.68
CA ASP A 153 2.04 2.97 20.99
C ASP A 153 3.57 3.19 20.91
N GLY A 154 4.16 3.04 19.72
CA GLY A 154 5.60 3.17 19.46
C GLY A 154 6.40 1.93 19.82
N ALA A 155 5.77 0.79 20.09
CA ALA A 155 6.49 -0.44 20.36
C ALA A 155 7.00 -1.04 19.04
N GLN A 156 8.28 -1.42 19.04
CA GLN A 156 8.96 -1.98 17.88
C GLN A 156 8.61 -3.45 17.68
N HIS A 157 8.27 -3.79 16.44
CA HIS A 157 7.96 -5.14 15.97
C HIS A 157 8.92 -5.55 14.86
N SER A 158 9.27 -6.83 14.84
CA SER A 158 9.99 -7.45 13.74
C SER A 158 9.25 -8.73 13.37
N ARG A 159 8.69 -8.77 12.16
CA ARG A 159 7.81 -9.86 11.70
C ARG A 159 8.22 -10.34 10.32
N GLU A 160 8.28 -11.65 10.16
CA GLU A 160 8.48 -12.28 8.86
C GLU A 160 7.16 -12.34 8.09
N PHE A 161 7.22 -12.03 6.80
CA PHE A 161 6.10 -12.15 5.87
C PHE A 161 6.60 -12.88 4.62
N SER A 162 5.70 -13.66 4.01
CA SER A 162 5.95 -14.32 2.73
C SER A 162 4.78 -14.11 1.76
N GLY A 163 5.00 -14.46 0.49
CA GLY A 163 3.94 -14.53 -0.51
C GLY A 163 3.22 -13.20 -0.74
N TRP A 164 1.89 -13.26 -0.82
CA TRP A 164 1.07 -12.07 -1.06
C TRP A 164 1.14 -11.06 0.10
N GLN A 165 1.25 -11.53 1.34
CA GLN A 165 1.33 -10.66 2.51
C GLN A 165 2.63 -9.86 2.51
N ALA A 166 3.76 -10.49 2.16
CA ALA A 166 5.03 -9.80 1.95
C ALA A 166 4.89 -8.71 0.87
N ARG A 167 4.17 -9.00 -0.22
CA ARG A 167 3.94 -8.03 -1.30
C ARG A 167 3.16 -6.81 -0.82
N ILE A 168 2.07 -7.00 -0.08
CA ILE A 168 1.26 -5.90 0.45
C ILE A 168 2.12 -5.01 1.35
N VAL A 169 2.86 -5.59 2.32
CA VAL A 169 3.73 -4.84 3.23
C VAL A 169 4.78 -4.02 2.47
N GLN A 170 5.39 -4.59 1.45
CA GLN A 170 6.37 -3.87 0.61
C GLN A 170 5.73 -2.73 -0.18
N HIS A 171 4.54 -2.96 -0.75
CA HIS A 171 3.79 -1.95 -1.51
C HIS A 171 3.43 -0.75 -0.63
N GLU A 172 2.85 -1.00 0.55
CA GLU A 172 2.48 0.08 1.47
C GLU A 172 3.72 0.80 2.02
N THR A 173 4.81 0.07 2.31
CA THR A 173 6.08 0.68 2.75
C THR A 173 6.71 1.58 1.67
N ASP A 174 6.60 1.19 0.39
CA ASP A 174 7.08 2.00 -0.73
C ASP A 174 6.35 3.35 -0.82
N HIS A 175 5.02 3.36 -0.61
CA HIS A 175 4.24 4.59 -0.60
C HIS A 175 4.75 5.60 0.43
N LEU A 176 5.20 5.13 1.59
CA LEU A 176 5.77 5.97 2.65
C LEU A 176 7.14 6.56 2.27
N SER A 177 7.82 5.96 1.28
CA SER A 177 9.08 6.45 0.71
C SER A 177 8.87 7.27 -0.57
N GLY A 178 7.62 7.53 -0.99
CA GLY A 178 7.32 8.24 -2.23
C GLY A 178 7.54 7.40 -3.49
N VAL A 179 7.61 6.08 -3.35
CA VAL A 179 7.74 5.11 -4.44
C VAL A 179 6.36 4.51 -4.72
N VAL A 180 6.00 4.40 -5.99
CA VAL A 180 4.75 3.75 -6.42
C VAL A 180 5.08 2.54 -7.29
N TYR A 181 4.17 1.58 -7.39
CA TYR A 181 4.45 0.31 -8.09
C TYR A 181 4.91 0.51 -9.55
N VAL A 182 4.47 1.59 -10.22
CA VAL A 182 4.85 1.92 -11.60
C VAL A 182 6.36 2.20 -11.74
N ASP A 183 7.04 2.59 -10.66
CA ASP A 183 8.50 2.78 -10.67
C ASP A 183 9.26 1.44 -10.68
N LYS A 184 8.58 0.36 -10.30
CA LYS A 184 9.11 -1.01 -10.22
C LYS A 184 8.46 -1.95 -11.25
N SER A 185 7.50 -1.46 -12.03
CA SER A 185 6.78 -2.31 -12.97
C SER A 185 7.52 -2.45 -14.29
N GLU A 186 7.37 -3.63 -14.89
CA GLU A 186 7.86 -3.86 -16.24
C GLU A 186 7.06 -3.00 -17.21
N THR A 187 7.69 -2.03 -17.87
CA THR A 187 6.97 -0.95 -18.58
C THR A 187 5.97 -1.47 -19.62
N ARG A 188 6.29 -2.56 -20.34
CA ARG A 188 5.40 -3.14 -21.36
C ARG A 188 4.30 -4.03 -20.79
N SER A 189 4.32 -4.28 -19.48
CA SER A 189 3.29 -5.05 -18.78
C SER A 189 2.12 -4.19 -18.32
N LEU A 190 2.23 -2.86 -18.41
CA LEU A 190 1.15 -1.98 -17.97
C LEU A 190 -0.11 -2.24 -18.81
N ILE A 191 -1.18 -2.62 -18.12
CA ILE A 191 -2.44 -3.06 -18.73
C ILE A 191 -3.60 -2.37 -18.03
N ASN A 192 -4.61 -1.97 -18.81
CA ASN A 192 -5.85 -1.49 -18.24
C ASN A 192 -6.60 -2.67 -17.60
N GLU A 193 -7.14 -2.48 -16.39
CA GLU A 193 -7.80 -3.55 -15.65
C GLU A 193 -8.93 -4.22 -16.45
N GLN A 194 -9.69 -3.45 -17.25
CA GLN A 194 -10.81 -3.99 -18.04
C GLN A 194 -10.34 -4.95 -19.13
N GLU A 195 -9.13 -4.75 -19.66
CA GLU A 195 -8.53 -5.65 -20.65
C GLU A 195 -7.91 -6.88 -19.98
N LEU A 196 -7.36 -6.74 -18.76
CA LEU A 196 -6.86 -7.89 -18.00
C LEU A 196 -7.98 -8.91 -17.75
N TRP A 197 -9.19 -8.46 -17.34
CA TRP A 197 -10.35 -9.34 -17.16
C TRP A 197 -10.82 -10.00 -18.46
N ARG A 198 -10.64 -9.37 -19.62
CA ARG A 198 -10.95 -9.99 -20.93
C ARG A 198 -9.92 -11.04 -21.33
N HIS A 199 -8.75 -10.99 -20.72
CA HIS A 199 -7.64 -11.89 -20.93
C HIS A 199 -7.30 -12.61 -19.62
N GLU A 200 -8.28 -13.22 -18.93
CA GLU A 200 -8.06 -14.02 -17.71
C GLU A 200 -6.92 -15.06 -17.85
N SER A 201 -6.53 -15.41 -19.08
CA SER A 201 -5.42 -16.30 -19.41
C SER A 201 -4.06 -15.64 -19.66
N LEU A 202 -3.92 -14.32 -19.54
CA LEU A 202 -2.63 -13.62 -19.64
C LEU A 202 -1.89 -13.70 -18.30
N ASP A 203 -1.52 -14.93 -17.94
CA ASP A 203 -0.54 -15.17 -16.89
C ASP A 203 0.77 -14.41 -17.20
N VAL A 204 1.57 -14.14 -16.17
CA VAL A 204 2.79 -13.34 -16.30
C VAL A 204 3.77 -13.95 -17.31
N GLU A 205 3.90 -15.27 -17.37
CA GLU A 205 4.82 -15.96 -18.29
C GLU A 205 4.38 -15.81 -19.75
N THR A 206 3.08 -15.91 -20.00
CA THR A 206 2.49 -15.66 -21.32
C THR A 206 2.64 -14.19 -21.71
N ALA A 207 2.36 -13.27 -20.79
CA ALA A 207 2.50 -11.83 -21.02
C ALA A 207 3.93 -11.43 -21.37
N LYS A 208 4.92 -11.91 -20.61
CA LYS A 208 6.35 -11.72 -20.89
C LYS A 208 6.73 -12.16 -22.30
N LYS A 209 6.29 -13.36 -22.72
CA LYS A 209 6.60 -13.89 -24.06
C LYS A 209 5.98 -13.08 -25.18
N VAL A 210 4.71 -12.68 -25.04
CA VAL A 210 3.96 -11.97 -26.10
C VAL A 210 4.36 -10.50 -26.18
N LEU A 211 4.54 -9.86 -25.02
CA LEU A 211 4.82 -8.44 -24.91
C LEU A 211 6.31 -8.13 -24.78
N ASN A 212 7.18 -9.13 -24.66
CA ASN A 212 8.63 -9.01 -24.65
C ASN A 212 9.13 -7.97 -23.62
N PHE A 213 8.90 -8.30 -22.35
CA PHE A 213 9.50 -7.72 -21.15
C PHE A 213 10.02 -8.84 -20.24
#